data_AF-A0A7C3BGW6-F1
#
_entry.id   AF-A0A7C3BGW6-F1
#
_cell.length_a   1.000
_cell.length_b   1.000
_cell.length_c   1.000
_cell.angle_alpha   90.00
_cell.angle_beta   90.00
_cell.angle_gamma   90.00
#
_symmetry.space_group_name_H-M   'P 1'
#
loop_
_entity.id
_entity.type
_entity.pdbx_description
1 polymer ?
#
loop_
_entity_poly.entity_id
_entity_poly.type
_entity_poly.pdbx_seq_one_letter_code
_entity_poly.pdbx_strand_id
1 'polypeptide(L)'
;MTQQALEALIQARQEAERIRHEAIRRAQVAFKEAKQQADMVRKEARAKAASKEEKKKADEAYKEALKQAKKARQAIEEEAMAVWSAAYEQSTQNYEASLARTKDILKQAEKDYDLAKKQADTAYKEAKKQAADKQAEKHARETYQRTVAQARKYYEEATGKAG
;
A
#
# COMPACT_ATOMS: atom_id res chain seq x y z
N MET A 1 -13.87 3.84 3.92
CA MET A 1 -12.47 3.51 4.28
C MET A 1 -11.72 2.71 3.21
N THR A 2 -12.38 1.83 2.46
CA THR A 2 -11.73 1.01 1.42
C THR A 2 -11.20 1.81 0.23
N GLN A 3 -11.91 2.87 -0.19
CA GLN A 3 -11.49 3.75 -1.29
C GLN A 3 -10.17 4.47 -1.00
N GLN A 4 -10.05 5.09 0.18
CA GLN A 4 -8.81 5.76 0.61
C GLN A 4 -7.63 4.78 0.70
N ALA A 5 -7.87 3.55 1.18
CA ALA A 5 -6.84 2.52 1.24
C ALA A 5 -6.40 2.05 -0.16
N LEU A 6 -7.33 1.99 -1.13
CA LEU A 6 -7.02 1.69 -2.53
C LEU A 6 -6.22 2.81 -3.19
N GLU A 7 -6.58 4.07 -2.94
CA GLU A 7 -5.84 5.24 -3.44
C GLU A 7 -4.42 5.26 -2.87
N ALA A 8 -4.26 5.03 -1.56
CA ALA A 8 -2.96 4.92 -0.92
C ALA A 8 -2.11 3.76 -1.50
N LEU A 9 -2.73 2.60 -1.77
CA LEU A 9 -2.07 1.47 -2.45
C LEU A 9 -1.53 1.89 -3.83
N ILE A 10 -2.37 2.54 -4.64
CA ILE A 10 -2.00 2.97 -6.00
C ILE A 10 -0.86 3.98 -5.94
N GLN A 11 -0.97 5.01 -5.08
CA GLN A 11 0.06 6.04 -4.93
C GLN A 11 1.40 5.46 -4.46
N ALA A 12 1.40 4.58 -3.46
CA ALA A 12 2.63 3.95 -2.95
C ALA A 12 3.33 3.14 -4.05
N ARG A 13 2.56 2.39 -4.86
CA ARG A 13 3.11 1.59 -5.97
C ARG A 13 3.65 2.47 -7.10
N GLN A 14 2.95 3.55 -7.44
CA GLN A 14 3.42 4.50 -8.46
C GLN A 14 4.72 5.20 -8.05
N GLU A 15 4.83 5.60 -6.78
CA GLU A 15 6.03 6.25 -6.27
C GLU A 15 7.23 5.28 -6.23
N ALA A 16 7.01 4.04 -5.78
CA ALA A 16 8.04 3.00 -5.82
C ALA A 16 8.53 2.74 -7.26
N GLU A 17 7.62 2.66 -8.22
CA GLU A 17 7.93 2.50 -9.65
C GLU A 17 8.78 3.66 -10.18
N ARG A 18 8.39 4.90 -9.82
CA ARG A 18 9.11 6.12 -10.21
C ARG A 18 10.54 6.12 -9.67
N ILE A 19 10.71 5.84 -8.38
CA ILE A 19 12.01 5.78 -7.71
C ILE A 19 12.89 4.70 -8.35
N ARG A 20 12.35 3.51 -8.61
CA ARG A 20 13.07 2.42 -9.28
C ARG A 20 13.59 2.85 -10.64
N HIS A 21 12.72 3.41 -11.49
CA HIS A 21 13.12 3.87 -12.82
C HIS A 21 14.17 4.97 -12.77
N GLU A 22 14.05 5.89 -11.81
CA GLU A 22 15.03 6.95 -11.61
C GLU A 22 16.40 6.39 -11.19
N ALA A 23 16.44 5.45 -10.24
CA ALA A 23 17.67 4.79 -9.80
C ALA A 23 18.36 4.04 -10.94
N ILE A 24 17.62 3.24 -11.71
CA ILE A 24 18.14 2.50 -12.87
C ILE A 24 18.72 3.48 -13.91
N ARG A 25 18.01 4.57 -14.21
CA ARG A 25 18.49 5.59 -15.15
C ARG A 25 19.79 6.22 -14.68
N ARG A 26 19.88 6.63 -13.42
CA ARG A 26 21.10 7.21 -12.83
C ARG A 26 22.27 6.21 -12.86
N ALA A 27 22.02 4.94 -12.56
CA ALA A 27 23.03 3.88 -12.63
C ALA A 27 23.55 3.66 -14.06
N GLN A 28 22.67 3.70 -15.06
CA GLN A 28 23.06 3.61 -16.47
C GLN A 28 23.91 4.80 -16.94
N VAL A 29 23.56 6.02 -16.53
CA VAL A 29 24.32 7.23 -16.81
C VAL A 29 25.71 7.14 -16.17
N ALA A 30 25.79 6.81 -14.88
CA ALA A 30 27.06 6.66 -14.17
C ALA A 30 27.96 5.59 -14.80
N PHE A 31 27.40 4.45 -15.22
CA PHE A 31 28.15 3.41 -15.93
C PHE A 31 28.71 3.91 -17.27
N LYS A 32 27.92 4.69 -18.03
CA LYS A 32 28.36 5.27 -19.30
C LYS A 32 29.52 6.25 -19.09
N GLU A 33 29.44 7.11 -18.09
CA GLU A 33 30.49 8.06 -17.72
C GLU A 33 31.76 7.34 -17.26
N ALA A 34 31.64 6.36 -16.37
CA ALA A 34 32.76 5.54 -15.91
C ALA A 34 33.46 4.82 -17.08
N LYS A 35 32.68 4.29 -18.05
CA LYS A 35 33.23 3.68 -19.27
C LYS A 35 34.01 4.69 -20.13
N GLN A 36 33.50 5.90 -20.27
CA GLN A 36 34.18 6.96 -21.02
C GLN A 36 35.50 7.37 -20.35
N GLN A 37 35.48 7.57 -19.03
CA GLN A 37 36.68 7.88 -18.25
C GLN A 37 37.72 6.76 -18.34
N ALA A 38 37.30 5.50 -18.18
CA ALA A 38 38.20 4.36 -18.32
C ALA A 38 38.80 4.26 -19.73
N ASP A 39 38.04 4.56 -20.79
CA ASP A 39 38.54 4.55 -22.17
C ASP A 39 39.57 5.67 -22.42
N MET A 40 39.36 6.87 -21.87
CA MET A 40 40.33 7.96 -21.94
C MET A 40 41.64 7.57 -21.26
N VAL A 41 41.58 7.06 -20.02
CA VAL A 41 42.76 6.61 -19.28
C VAL A 41 43.49 5.50 -20.03
N ARG A 42 42.76 4.53 -20.61
CA ARG A 42 43.36 3.46 -21.44
C ARG A 42 44.09 4.03 -22.64
N LYS A 43 43.49 4.97 -23.37
CA LYS A 43 44.09 5.59 -24.56
C LYS A 43 45.38 6.34 -24.20
N GLU A 44 45.36 7.14 -23.14
CA GLU A 44 46.55 7.86 -22.67
C GLU A 44 47.66 6.92 -22.20
N ALA A 45 47.32 5.91 -21.39
CA ALA A 45 48.28 4.92 -20.91
C ALA A 45 48.92 4.15 -22.07
N ARG A 46 48.15 3.77 -23.08
CA ARG A 46 48.67 3.11 -24.29
C ARG A 46 49.55 4.00 -25.16
N ALA A 47 49.29 5.30 -25.20
CA ALA A 47 50.12 6.26 -25.94
C ALA A 47 51.49 6.44 -25.27
N LYS A 48 51.54 6.38 -23.94
CA LYS A 48 52.78 6.50 -23.14
C LYS A 48 53.57 5.20 -23.02
N ALA A 49 52.96 4.05 -23.29
CA ALA A 49 53.59 2.73 -23.17
C ALA A 49 54.72 2.52 -24.18
N ALA A 50 55.91 2.22 -23.68
CA ALA A 50 57.13 1.94 -24.46
C ALA A 50 57.18 0.50 -24.99
N SER A 51 56.38 -0.42 -24.43
CA SER A 51 56.38 -1.84 -24.80
C SER A 51 54.98 -2.40 -25.09
N LYS A 52 54.93 -3.57 -25.73
CA LYS A 52 53.67 -4.32 -25.93
C LYS A 52 53.07 -4.78 -24.60
N GLU A 53 53.90 -5.23 -23.66
CA GLU A 53 53.47 -5.63 -22.31
C GLU A 53 52.81 -4.47 -21.55
N GLU A 54 53.34 -3.25 -21.62
CA GLU A 54 52.70 -2.08 -20.99
C GLU A 54 51.35 -1.74 -21.63
N LYS A 55 51.21 -1.87 -22.95
CA LYS A 55 49.92 -1.70 -23.64
C LYS A 55 48.90 -2.75 -23.18
N LYS A 56 49.32 -4.01 -22.97
CA LYS A 56 48.44 -5.06 -22.42
C LYS A 56 47.98 -4.71 -21.00
N LYS A 57 48.88 -4.23 -20.14
CA LYS A 57 48.53 -3.81 -18.77
C LYS A 57 47.48 -2.70 -18.76
N ALA A 58 47.58 -1.72 -19.68
CA ALA A 58 46.57 -0.69 -19.84
C ALA A 58 45.20 -1.26 -20.28
N ASP A 59 45.19 -2.23 -21.21
CA ASP A 59 43.96 -2.90 -21.64
C ASP A 59 43.34 -3.76 -20.52
N GLU A 60 44.15 -4.41 -19.69
CA GLU A 60 43.71 -5.19 -18.52
C GLU A 60 43.09 -4.30 -17.44
N ALA A 61 43.75 -3.18 -17.12
CA ALA A 61 43.24 -2.19 -16.17
C ALA A 61 41.88 -1.63 -16.63
N TYR A 62 41.73 -1.35 -17.93
CA TYR A 62 40.45 -0.94 -18.52
C TYR A 62 39.36 -2.00 -18.35
N LYS A 63 39.67 -3.28 -18.64
CA LYS A 63 38.71 -4.37 -18.49
C LYS A 63 38.25 -4.52 -17.04
N GLU A 64 39.17 -4.44 -16.08
CA GLU A 64 38.81 -4.53 -14.66
C GLU A 64 37.98 -3.32 -14.20
N ALA A 65 38.33 -2.10 -14.64
CA ALA A 65 37.52 -0.91 -14.38
C ALA A 65 36.08 -1.06 -14.90
N LEU A 66 35.88 -1.56 -16.12
CA LEU A 66 34.55 -1.83 -16.67
C LEU A 66 33.79 -2.90 -15.88
N LYS A 67 34.48 -3.95 -15.43
CA LYS A 67 33.89 -5.01 -14.61
C LYS A 67 33.38 -4.46 -13.29
N GLN A 68 34.16 -3.62 -12.61
CA GLN A 68 33.75 -2.98 -11.35
C GLN A 68 32.60 -1.98 -11.57
N ALA A 69 32.66 -1.16 -12.63
CA ALA A 69 31.55 -0.27 -12.98
C ALA A 69 30.25 -1.03 -13.28
N LYS A 70 30.34 -2.19 -13.96
CA LYS A 70 29.18 -3.04 -14.22
C LYS A 70 28.60 -3.63 -12.93
N LYS A 71 29.46 -4.11 -12.02
CA LYS A 71 29.03 -4.60 -10.70
C LYS A 71 28.33 -3.52 -9.89
N ALA A 72 28.88 -2.31 -9.85
CA ALA A 72 28.26 -1.19 -9.16
C ALA A 72 26.88 -0.87 -9.73
N ARG A 73 26.75 -0.85 -11.07
CA ARG A 73 25.45 -0.66 -11.72
C ARG A 73 24.46 -1.76 -11.35
N GLN A 74 24.88 -3.03 -11.40
CA GLN A 74 24.04 -4.16 -11.02
C GLN A 74 23.59 -4.10 -9.57
N ALA A 75 24.47 -3.75 -8.64
CA ALA A 75 24.12 -3.58 -7.23
C ALA A 75 23.06 -2.48 -7.03
N ILE A 76 23.14 -1.37 -7.77
CA ILE A 76 22.11 -0.32 -7.72
C ILE A 76 20.79 -0.81 -8.33
N GLU A 77 20.83 -1.56 -9.44
CA GLU A 77 19.64 -2.17 -10.05
C GLU A 77 18.96 -3.17 -9.08
N GLU A 78 19.74 -3.99 -8.39
CA GLU A 78 19.28 -4.96 -7.38
C GLU A 78 18.66 -4.27 -6.17
N GLU A 79 19.32 -3.25 -5.61
CA GLU A 79 18.80 -2.48 -4.48
C GLU A 79 17.50 -1.75 -4.85
N ALA A 80 17.45 -1.13 -6.03
CA ALA A 80 16.25 -0.47 -6.53
C ALA A 80 15.07 -1.45 -6.69
N MET A 81 15.34 -2.69 -7.13
CA MET A 81 14.34 -3.75 -7.18
C MET A 81 13.91 -4.22 -5.79
N ALA A 82 14.83 -4.35 -4.84
CA ALA A 82 14.53 -4.75 -3.47
C ALA A 82 13.61 -3.74 -2.77
N VAL A 83 13.93 -2.45 -2.87
CA VAL A 83 13.11 -1.35 -2.34
C VAL A 83 11.73 -1.33 -2.99
N TRP A 84 11.67 -1.50 -4.32
CA TRP A 84 10.40 -1.57 -5.05
C TRP A 84 9.53 -2.74 -4.56
N SER A 85 10.10 -3.94 -4.44
CA SER A 85 9.39 -5.13 -3.98
C SER A 85 8.86 -4.97 -2.56
N ALA A 86 9.69 -4.43 -1.65
CA ALA A 86 9.29 -4.18 -0.27
C ALA A 86 8.13 -3.17 -0.16
N ALA A 87 8.17 -2.08 -0.94
CA ALA A 87 7.08 -1.11 -1.00
C ALA A 87 5.78 -1.74 -1.56
N TYR A 88 5.91 -2.63 -2.55
CA TYR A 88 4.78 -3.35 -3.13
C TYR A 88 4.12 -4.31 -2.13
N GLU A 89 4.93 -5.05 -1.38
CA GLU A 89 4.45 -5.97 -0.34
C GLU A 89 3.77 -5.19 0.80
N GLN A 90 4.43 -4.18 1.34
CA GLN A 90 3.91 -3.39 2.45
C GLN A 90 2.58 -2.70 2.11
N SER A 91 2.49 -2.10 0.92
CA SER A 91 1.26 -1.44 0.48
C SER A 91 0.10 -2.44 0.32
N THR A 92 0.39 -3.64 -0.16
CA THR A 92 -0.59 -4.74 -0.29
C THR A 92 -1.09 -5.20 1.08
N GLN A 93 -0.18 -5.45 2.03
CA GLN A 93 -0.53 -5.83 3.41
C GLN A 93 -1.40 -4.77 4.08
N ASN A 94 -1.07 -3.48 3.90
CA ASN A 94 -1.86 -2.38 4.45
C ASN A 94 -3.28 -2.34 3.88
N TYR A 95 -3.44 -2.57 2.57
CA TYR A 95 -4.73 -2.62 1.92
C TYR A 95 -5.57 -3.81 2.42
N GLU A 96 -4.99 -5.00 2.50
CA GLU A 96 -5.65 -6.19 3.02
C GLU A 96 -6.09 -6.04 4.48
N ALA A 97 -5.24 -5.45 5.34
CA ALA A 97 -5.58 -5.15 6.72
C ALA A 97 -6.76 -4.15 6.82
N SER A 98 -6.81 -3.14 5.96
CA SER A 98 -7.93 -2.19 5.89
C SER A 98 -9.23 -2.87 5.44
N LEU A 99 -9.15 -3.80 4.47
CA LEU A 99 -10.29 -4.61 4.05
C LEU A 99 -10.78 -5.51 5.18
N ALA A 100 -9.89 -6.19 5.91
CA ALA A 100 -10.24 -7.04 7.05
C ALA A 100 -10.95 -6.23 8.14
N ARG A 101 -10.39 -5.09 8.55
CA ARG A 101 -11.03 -4.18 9.52
C ARG A 101 -12.39 -3.70 9.05
N THR A 102 -12.53 -3.35 7.78
CA THR A 102 -13.82 -2.96 7.22
C THR A 102 -14.84 -4.09 7.33
N LYS A 103 -14.46 -5.33 6.98
CA LYS A 103 -15.34 -6.50 7.12
C LYS A 103 -15.75 -6.74 8.57
N ASP A 104 -14.82 -6.61 9.52
CA ASP A 104 -15.11 -6.77 10.95
C ASP A 104 -16.07 -5.71 11.46
N ILE A 105 -15.88 -4.44 11.06
CA ILE A 105 -16.81 -3.33 11.38
C ILE A 105 -18.21 -3.63 10.84
N LEU A 106 -18.32 -4.04 9.56
CA LEU A 106 -19.62 -4.37 8.96
C LEU A 106 -20.31 -5.51 9.71
N LYS A 107 -19.58 -6.58 10.01
CA LYS A 107 -20.10 -7.74 10.75
C LYS A 107 -20.53 -7.37 12.17
N GLN A 108 -19.78 -6.50 12.84
CA GLN A 108 -20.10 -6.05 14.18
C GLN A 108 -21.34 -5.14 14.17
N ALA A 109 -21.40 -4.18 13.24
CA ALA A 109 -22.54 -3.29 13.07
C ALA A 109 -23.83 -4.08 12.77
N GLU A 110 -23.76 -5.11 11.93
CA GLU A 110 -24.90 -5.99 11.64
C GLU A 110 -25.38 -6.73 12.90
N LYS A 111 -24.46 -7.33 13.67
CA LYS A 111 -24.79 -7.98 14.94
C LYS A 111 -25.42 -7.03 15.95
N ASP A 112 -24.88 -5.82 16.09
CA ASP A 112 -25.37 -4.83 17.03
C ASP A 112 -26.77 -4.35 16.65
N TYR A 113 -27.02 -4.14 15.34
CA TYR A 113 -28.34 -3.82 14.82
C TYR A 113 -29.36 -4.93 15.08
N ASP A 114 -29.02 -6.18 14.77
CA ASP A 114 -29.91 -7.33 14.98
C ASP A 114 -30.21 -7.54 16.47
N LEU A 115 -29.21 -7.38 17.34
CA LEU A 115 -29.38 -7.46 18.79
C LEU A 115 -30.29 -6.36 19.31
N ALA A 116 -30.07 -5.11 18.90
CA ALA A 116 -30.90 -3.97 19.30
C ALA A 116 -32.35 -4.14 18.84
N LYS A 117 -32.56 -4.64 17.61
CA LYS A 117 -33.89 -4.94 17.08
C LYS A 117 -34.58 -6.05 17.88
N LYS A 118 -33.87 -7.14 18.19
CA LYS A 118 -34.41 -8.24 19.00
C LYS A 118 -34.79 -7.79 20.41
N GLN A 119 -33.99 -6.93 21.03
CA GLN A 119 -34.30 -6.34 22.33
C GLN A 119 -35.53 -5.44 22.25
N ALA A 120 -35.61 -4.58 21.23
CA ALA A 120 -36.78 -3.73 20.99
C ALA A 120 -38.06 -4.55 20.75
N ASP A 121 -37.97 -5.62 19.95
CA ASP A 121 -39.08 -6.56 19.71
C ASP A 121 -39.57 -7.22 20.99
N THR A 122 -38.65 -7.62 21.87
CA THR A 122 -38.97 -8.25 23.15
C THR A 122 -39.67 -7.26 24.08
N ALA A 123 -39.09 -6.07 24.26
CA ALA A 123 -39.65 -5.01 25.08
C ALA A 123 -41.03 -4.56 24.57
N TYR A 124 -41.22 -4.46 23.26
CA TYR A 124 -42.51 -4.12 22.66
C TYR A 124 -43.57 -5.19 22.94
N LYS A 125 -43.23 -6.47 22.80
CA LYS A 125 -44.15 -7.58 23.10
C LYS A 125 -44.58 -7.57 24.57
N GLU A 126 -43.67 -7.28 25.49
CA GLU A 126 -43.98 -7.18 26.92
C GLU A 126 -44.84 -5.95 27.23
N ALA A 127 -44.44 -4.77 26.75
CA ALA A 127 -45.20 -3.53 26.94
C ALA A 127 -46.62 -3.62 26.34
N LYS A 128 -46.77 -4.27 25.19
CA LYS A 128 -48.08 -4.51 24.57
C LYS A 128 -48.97 -5.42 25.41
N LYS A 129 -48.43 -6.44 26.07
CA LYS A 129 -49.20 -7.31 26.99
C LYS A 129 -49.67 -6.57 28.24
N GLN A 130 -48.91 -5.56 28.68
CA GLN A 130 -49.19 -4.76 29.87
C GLN A 130 -50.03 -3.51 29.58
N ALA A 131 -50.31 -3.21 28.30
CA ALA A 131 -51.06 -2.02 27.92
C ALA A 131 -52.51 -2.10 28.40
N ALA A 132 -52.90 -1.16 29.27
CA ALA A 132 -54.25 -1.07 29.81
C ALA A 132 -55.28 -0.52 28.81
N ASP A 133 -54.82 0.18 27.77
CA ASP A 133 -55.66 0.79 26.74
C ASP A 133 -54.92 0.95 25.39
N LYS A 134 -55.65 1.45 24.38
CA LYS A 134 -55.10 1.70 23.03
C LYS A 134 -54.01 2.77 22.99
N GLN A 135 -54.00 3.71 23.93
CA GLN A 135 -53.03 4.80 23.97
C GLN A 135 -51.68 4.29 24.50
N ALA A 136 -51.69 3.42 25.52
CA ALA A 136 -50.53 2.69 26.00
C ALA A 136 -49.94 1.77 24.92
N GLU A 137 -50.77 1.05 24.16
CA GLU A 137 -50.29 0.22 23.03
C GLU A 137 -49.65 1.08 21.93
N LYS A 138 -50.24 2.25 21.61
CA LYS A 138 -49.68 3.19 20.65
C LYS A 138 -48.32 3.72 21.10
N HIS A 139 -48.18 4.11 22.37
CA HIS A 139 -46.90 4.56 22.93
C HIS A 139 -45.83 3.46 22.88
N ALA A 140 -46.17 2.22 23.21
CA ALA A 140 -45.24 1.09 23.11
C ALA A 140 -44.74 0.89 21.66
N ARG A 141 -45.63 1.03 20.67
CA ARG A 141 -45.30 0.92 19.25
C ARG A 141 -44.41 2.06 18.76
N GLU A 142 -44.70 3.30 19.16
CA GLU A 142 -43.89 4.47 18.79
C GLU A 142 -42.47 4.35 19.38
N THR A 143 -42.34 3.92 20.63
CA THR A 143 -41.04 3.68 21.26
C THR A 143 -40.26 2.60 20.52
N TYR A 144 -40.88 1.47 20.18
CA TYR A 144 -40.26 0.43 19.36
C TYR A 144 -39.72 0.97 18.03
N GLN A 145 -40.55 1.72 17.30
CA GLN A 145 -40.16 2.30 16.01
C GLN A 145 -38.97 3.26 16.16
N ARG A 146 -38.96 4.10 17.20
CA ARG A 146 -37.83 5.01 17.48
C ARG A 146 -36.56 4.24 17.80
N THR A 147 -36.63 3.20 18.64
CA THR A 147 -35.47 2.39 19.00
C THR A 147 -34.87 1.67 17.79
N VAL A 148 -35.71 1.07 16.94
CA VAL A 148 -35.24 0.40 15.71
C VAL A 148 -34.67 1.40 14.71
N ALA A 149 -35.30 2.57 14.55
CA ALA A 149 -34.78 3.63 13.70
C ALA A 149 -33.42 4.15 14.18
N GLN A 150 -33.24 4.29 15.49
CA GLN A 150 -31.97 4.70 16.09
C GLN A 150 -30.88 3.65 15.88
N ALA A 151 -31.18 2.36 16.10
CA ALA A 151 -30.25 1.26 15.83
C ALA A 151 -29.84 1.22 14.34
N ARG A 152 -30.81 1.44 13.44
CA ARG A 152 -30.56 1.54 12.01
C ARG A 152 -29.63 2.71 11.67
N LYS A 153 -29.84 3.87 12.29
CA LYS A 153 -28.97 5.04 12.11
C LYS A 153 -27.53 4.73 12.50
N TYR A 154 -27.32 4.11 13.66
CA TYR A 154 -25.97 3.71 14.11
C TYR A 154 -25.32 2.70 13.14
N TYR A 155 -26.08 1.77 12.60
CA TYR A 155 -25.60 0.86 11.56
C TYR A 155 -25.20 1.60 10.27
N GLU A 156 -26.04 2.51 9.79
CA GLU A 156 -25.76 3.31 8.59
C GLU A 156 -24.53 4.21 8.77
N GLU A 157 -24.36 4.82 9.94
CA GLU A 157 -23.16 5.59 10.32
C GLU A 157 -21.91 4.70 10.35
N ALA A 158 -21.97 3.55 11.03
CA ALA A 158 -20.84 2.61 11.14
C ALA A 158 -20.43 2.01 9.80
N THR A 159 -21.38 1.82 8.88
CA THR A 159 -21.13 1.25 7.55
C THR A 159 -20.85 2.30 6.47
N GLY A 160 -20.89 3.59 6.81
CA GLY A 160 -20.70 4.69 5.86
C GLY A 160 -21.82 4.80 4.81
N LYS A 161 -23.01 4.26 5.12
CA LYS A 161 -24.23 4.36 4.32
C LYS A 161 -25.15 5.50 4.76
N ALA A 162 -24.72 6.30 5.74
CA ALA A 162 -25.42 7.52 6.11
C ALA A 162 -25.38 8.50 4.91
N GLY A 163 -26.55 8.73 4.31
CA GLY A 163 -26.77 9.75 3.29
C GLY A 163 -26.95 11.13 3.91
#